data_AF-A0A211ZJK6-F1
#
_entry.id   AF-A0A211ZJK6-F1
#
_cell.length_a   1.000
_cell.length_b   1.000
_cell.length_c   1.000
_cell.angle_alpha   90.00
_cell.angle_beta   90.00
_cell.angle_gamma   90.00
#
_symmetry.space_group_name_H-M   'P 1'
#
loop_
_entity.id
_entity.type
_entity.pdbx_description
1 polymer ?
#
loop_
_entity_poly.entity_id
_entity_poly.type
_entity_poly.pdbx_seq_one_letter_code
_entity_poly.pdbx_strand_id
1 'polypeptide(L)'
;MNRRDALTLGGAAALAATAARIGAPALAQTAAAPAGPFKQPPLPFKEDALAPTIGAETVGLHYGKHHKAYFDALNKLAAGTPYESMTLAEVVVKSATAKDQAVFNQAGQAWNHNLYWEQFTPGGPKAPQGRLADAISESFGDQAALVKATTDAAGKVFGSGWVWLVADAGKLTLVGTSNADSPFAHGGQPLFGIDVWEHAYYLDYQNRRADHVKAVMESLVNWSVVSDRLGA
;
A
#
# COMPACT_ATOMS: atom_id res chain seq x y z
N MET A 1 72.13 56.42 -18.35
CA MET A 1 71.24 57.44 -18.98
C MET A 1 70.75 56.92 -20.33
N ASN A 2 69.41 56.79 -20.43
CA ASN A 2 68.50 56.60 -21.56
C ASN A 2 68.63 55.45 -22.58
N ARG A 3 67.53 54.67 -22.68
CA ARG A 3 66.73 54.30 -23.87
C ARG A 3 65.42 53.65 -23.35
N ARG A 4 64.27 54.31 -23.51
CA ARG A 4 63.27 54.16 -24.59
C ARG A 4 62.34 52.95 -24.41
N ASP A 5 61.04 53.27 -24.32
CA ASP A 5 59.89 52.51 -24.84
C ASP A 5 59.60 51.13 -24.19
N ALA A 6 58.38 50.63 -24.02
CA ALA A 6 57.01 51.10 -24.14
C ALA A 6 56.12 49.98 -23.55
N LEU A 7 55.08 50.40 -22.81
CA LEU A 7 53.69 49.92 -22.84
C LEU A 7 53.31 48.42 -22.95
N THR A 8 52.40 48.05 -22.04
CA THR A 8 51.17 47.22 -22.20
C THR A 8 51.38 45.70 -22.36
N LEU A 9 50.58 44.80 -21.79
CA LEU A 9 49.13 44.76 -21.54
C LEU A 9 48.81 43.74 -20.41
N GLY A 10 47.67 43.94 -19.75
CA GLY A 10 46.79 42.84 -19.34
C GLY A 10 46.60 42.65 -17.83
N GLY A 11 45.38 42.86 -17.34
CA GLY A 11 45.02 42.40 -15.99
C GLY A 11 43.72 42.94 -15.40
N ALA A 12 42.60 42.53 -15.98
CA ALA A 12 41.28 42.34 -15.36
C ALA A 12 40.65 43.47 -14.50
N ALA A 13 39.57 44.05 -15.02
CA ALA A 13 38.56 44.76 -14.24
C ALA A 13 37.80 43.79 -13.33
N ALA A 14 37.79 44.05 -12.03
CA ALA A 14 36.94 43.36 -11.07
C ALA A 14 35.53 43.94 -11.10
N LEU A 15 34.58 43.18 -11.65
CA LEU A 15 33.13 43.44 -11.51
C LEU A 15 32.66 42.88 -10.17
N ALA A 16 32.28 43.76 -9.25
CA ALA A 16 31.59 43.39 -8.02
C ALA A 16 30.14 43.01 -8.34
N ALA A 17 29.80 41.73 -8.25
CA ALA A 17 28.42 41.24 -8.35
C ALA A 17 27.76 41.26 -6.97
N THR A 18 26.84 42.19 -6.75
CA THR A 18 25.89 42.16 -5.63
C THR A 18 24.88 41.05 -5.85
N ALA A 19 25.01 39.95 -5.11
CA ALA A 19 24.02 38.87 -5.10
C ALA A 19 22.75 39.31 -4.35
N ALA A 20 21.68 39.60 -5.08
CA ALA A 20 20.34 39.72 -4.51
C ALA A 20 19.87 38.35 -4.01
N ARG A 21 19.64 38.23 -2.70
CA ARG A 21 19.04 37.02 -2.10
C ARG A 21 17.56 36.97 -2.48
N ILE A 22 17.22 36.16 -3.47
CA ILE A 22 15.84 35.76 -3.75
C ILE A 22 15.42 34.83 -2.60
N GLY A 23 14.52 35.30 -1.74
CA GLY A 23 13.91 34.49 -0.69
C GLY A 23 13.12 33.34 -1.33
N ALA A 24 13.41 32.11 -0.93
CA ALA A 24 12.60 30.95 -1.31
C ALA A 24 11.17 31.13 -0.77
N PRO A 25 10.13 30.79 -1.55
CA PRO A 25 8.76 30.87 -1.06
C PRO A 25 8.57 29.83 0.05
N ALA A 26 8.02 30.27 1.18
CA ALA A 26 7.61 29.37 2.24
C ALA A 26 6.59 28.37 1.69
N LEU A 27 6.90 27.08 1.77
CA LEU A 27 5.93 26.01 1.50
C LEU A 27 4.76 26.20 2.46
N ALA A 28 3.60 26.54 1.92
CA ALA A 28 2.37 26.67 2.67
C ALA A 28 2.11 25.37 3.45
N GLN A 29 2.06 25.49 4.77
CA GLN A 29 1.67 24.41 5.66
C GLN A 29 0.22 24.06 5.32
N THR A 30 0.00 22.89 4.73
CA THR A 30 -1.33 22.44 4.35
C THR A 30 -2.18 22.31 5.61
N ALA A 31 -3.32 23.00 5.64
CA ALA A 31 -4.31 22.85 6.71
C ALA A 31 -4.68 21.37 6.87
N ALA A 32 -4.84 20.92 8.11
CA ALA A 32 -5.32 19.59 8.42
C ALA A 32 -6.63 19.31 7.65
N ALA A 33 -6.71 18.14 7.00
CA ALA A 33 -7.93 17.72 6.33
C ALA A 33 -9.12 17.78 7.31
N PRO A 34 -10.34 18.12 6.84
CA PRO A 34 -11.52 18.04 7.71
C PRO A 34 -11.60 16.65 8.33
N ALA A 35 -11.89 16.59 9.63
CA ALA A 35 -12.11 15.33 10.35
C ALA A 35 -13.44 14.72 9.87
N GLY A 36 -13.40 14.07 8.71
CA GLY A 36 -14.54 13.35 8.17
C GLY A 36 -14.80 12.04 8.92
N PRO A 37 -15.87 11.31 8.53
CA PRO A 37 -16.35 10.14 9.25
C PRO A 37 -15.39 8.94 9.19
N PHE A 38 -14.51 8.88 8.19
CA PHE A 38 -13.63 7.74 7.96
C PHE A 38 -12.35 7.87 8.77
N LYS A 39 -12.05 6.87 9.60
CA LYS A 39 -10.87 6.85 10.46
C LYS A 39 -9.99 5.66 10.12
N GLN A 40 -8.68 5.91 9.98
CA GLN A 40 -7.69 4.85 9.88
C GLN A 40 -7.69 4.02 11.18
N PRO A 41 -7.93 2.70 11.11
CA PRO A 41 -7.81 1.83 12.28
C PRO A 41 -6.38 1.83 12.80
N PRO A 42 -6.17 1.70 14.13
CA PRO A 42 -4.83 1.56 14.69
C PRO A 42 -4.11 0.34 14.11
N LEU A 43 -2.81 0.46 13.87
CA LEU A 43 -1.97 -0.67 13.48
C LEU A 43 -2.06 -1.76 14.58
N PRO A 44 -2.35 -3.04 14.25
CA PRO A 44 -2.59 -4.08 15.25
C PRO A 44 -1.31 -4.59 15.93
N PHE A 45 -0.15 -4.02 15.57
CA PHE A 45 1.17 -4.38 16.09
C PHE A 45 2.11 -3.18 16.06
N LYS A 46 3.30 -3.34 16.65
CA LYS A 46 4.38 -2.35 16.58
C LYS A 46 5.01 -2.34 15.19
N GLU A 47 5.50 -1.20 14.74
CA GLU A 47 6.05 -1.04 13.38
C GLU A 47 7.17 -2.02 13.03
N ASP A 48 7.95 -2.49 14.01
CA ASP A 48 9.04 -3.47 13.83
C ASP A 48 8.61 -4.94 13.93
N ALA A 49 7.33 -5.22 14.19
CA ALA A 49 6.85 -6.59 14.45
C ALA A 49 6.93 -7.52 13.23
N LEU A 50 7.05 -6.97 12.01
CA LEU A 50 7.13 -7.74 10.76
C LEU A 50 8.57 -7.96 10.27
N ALA A 51 9.56 -7.41 10.97
CA ALA A 51 10.96 -7.58 10.61
C ALA A 51 11.41 -9.05 10.85
N PRO A 52 12.32 -9.59 10.02
CA PRO A 52 13.03 -8.93 8.92
C PRO A 52 12.29 -8.98 7.57
N THR A 53 11.06 -9.53 7.52
CA THR A 53 10.33 -9.71 6.25
C THR A 53 9.75 -8.40 5.72
N ILE A 54 9.22 -7.53 6.58
CA ILE A 54 8.87 -6.15 6.21
C ILE A 54 9.51 -5.24 7.24
N GLY A 55 10.37 -4.32 6.79
CA GLY A 55 11.11 -3.42 7.66
C GLY A 55 10.20 -2.41 8.37
N ALA A 56 10.61 -1.95 9.56
CA ALA A 56 9.87 -0.93 10.30
C ALA A 56 9.71 0.38 9.52
N GLU A 57 10.70 0.76 8.71
CA GLU A 57 10.61 1.92 7.82
C GLU A 57 9.51 1.73 6.77
N THR A 58 9.43 0.54 6.16
CA THR A 58 8.35 0.19 5.22
C THR A 58 6.99 0.27 5.90
N VAL A 59 6.83 -0.31 7.10
CA VAL A 59 5.56 -0.22 7.86
C VAL A 59 5.20 1.23 8.19
N GLY A 60 6.15 2.02 8.69
CA GLY A 60 5.94 3.43 9.04
C GLY A 60 5.52 4.29 7.83
N LEU A 61 6.08 4.04 6.65
CA LEU A 61 5.68 4.73 5.42
C LEU A 61 4.34 4.19 4.87
N HIS A 62 4.17 2.88 4.81
CA HIS A 62 3.02 2.23 4.21
C HIS A 62 1.75 2.46 5.05
N TYR A 63 1.80 2.25 6.36
CA TYR A 63 0.69 2.55 7.27
C TYR A 63 0.61 4.05 7.59
N GLY A 64 1.72 4.66 8.02
CA GLY A 64 1.70 6.04 8.55
C GLY A 64 1.60 7.13 7.49
N LYS A 65 1.92 6.84 6.22
CA LYS A 65 1.80 7.81 5.10
C LYS A 65 0.79 7.35 4.05
N HIS A 66 1.01 6.23 3.37
CA HIS A 66 0.15 5.81 2.25
C HIS A 66 -1.29 5.53 2.74
N HIS A 67 -1.44 4.64 3.72
CA HIS A 67 -2.74 4.27 4.26
C HIS A 67 -3.49 5.47 4.88
N LYS A 68 -2.76 6.27 5.67
CA LYS A 68 -3.25 7.55 6.25
C LYS A 68 -3.77 8.51 5.16
N ALA A 69 -3.04 8.67 4.06
CA ALA A 69 -3.40 9.58 2.98
C ALA A 69 -4.69 9.17 2.27
N TYR A 70 -4.97 7.87 2.12
CA TYR A 70 -6.23 7.40 1.53
C TYR A 70 -7.44 7.82 2.37
N PHE A 71 -7.36 7.72 3.69
CA PHE A 71 -8.41 8.23 4.59
C PHE A 71 -8.57 9.75 4.50
N ASP A 72 -7.46 10.50 4.51
CA ASP A 72 -7.49 11.96 4.43
C ASP A 72 -8.09 12.45 3.10
N ALA A 73 -7.76 11.79 1.98
CA ALA A 73 -8.31 12.09 0.67
C ALA A 73 -9.78 11.67 0.56
N LEU A 74 -10.14 10.49 1.06
CA LEU A 74 -11.52 10.02 1.07
C LEU A 74 -12.43 10.98 1.82
N ASN A 75 -12.03 11.44 3.01
CA ASN A 75 -12.82 12.40 3.79
C ASN A 75 -13.04 13.73 3.04
N LYS A 76 -12.05 14.20 2.27
CA LYS A 76 -12.21 15.41 1.44
C LYS A 76 -13.19 15.19 0.28
N LEU A 77 -13.13 14.02 -0.37
CA LEU A 77 -13.98 13.69 -1.50
C LEU A 77 -15.42 13.36 -1.08
N ALA A 78 -15.60 12.81 0.12
CA ALA A 78 -16.91 12.44 0.64
C ALA A 78 -17.70 13.64 1.17
N ALA A 79 -17.04 14.70 1.65
CA ALA A 79 -17.67 15.85 2.28
C ALA A 79 -18.75 16.49 1.39
N GLY A 80 -19.97 16.62 1.93
CA GLY A 80 -21.13 17.17 1.23
C GLY A 80 -21.72 16.24 0.16
N THR A 81 -21.26 14.99 0.07
CA THR A 81 -21.82 13.96 -0.81
C THR A 81 -22.57 12.90 0.00
N PRO A 82 -23.40 12.04 -0.64
CA PRO A 82 -24.04 10.93 0.07
C PRO A 82 -23.05 9.97 0.75
N TYR A 83 -21.79 9.88 0.27
CA TYR A 83 -20.78 9.00 0.83
C TYR A 83 -20.42 9.34 2.28
N GLU A 84 -20.54 10.60 2.70
CA GLU A 84 -20.22 11.05 4.06
C GLU A 84 -21.06 10.35 5.15
N SER A 85 -22.23 9.82 4.79
CA SER A 85 -23.12 9.13 5.73
C SER A 85 -22.96 7.60 5.73
N MET A 86 -22.06 7.06 4.91
CA MET A 86 -21.89 5.63 4.69
C MET A 86 -20.72 5.07 5.48
N THR A 87 -20.73 3.76 5.71
CA THR A 87 -19.54 3.02 6.15
C THR A 87 -18.51 2.93 5.02
N LEU A 88 -17.23 2.71 5.37
CA LEU A 88 -16.17 2.54 4.36
C LEU A 88 -16.51 1.43 3.35
N ALA A 89 -17.02 0.30 3.84
CA ALA A 89 -17.45 -0.83 3.02
C ALA A 89 -18.53 -0.45 1.99
N GLU A 90 -19.57 0.27 2.42
CA GLU A 90 -20.63 0.76 1.53
C GLU A 90 -20.09 1.74 0.49
N VAL A 91 -19.16 2.63 0.88
CA VAL A 91 -18.53 3.56 -0.06
C VAL A 91 -17.73 2.82 -1.13
N VAL A 92 -16.96 1.78 -0.77
CA VAL A 92 -16.20 0.97 -1.73
C VAL A 92 -17.13 0.39 -2.80
N VAL A 93 -18.19 -0.32 -2.38
CA VAL A 93 -19.13 -0.98 -3.32
C VAL A 93 -19.90 0.06 -4.14
N LYS A 94 -20.38 1.13 -3.51
CA LYS A 94 -21.18 2.15 -4.19
C LYS A 94 -20.37 2.98 -5.17
N SER A 95 -19.14 3.36 -4.83
CA SER A 95 -18.26 4.11 -5.74
C SER A 95 -17.79 3.25 -6.92
N ALA A 96 -17.52 1.96 -6.71
CA ALA A 96 -17.25 1.01 -7.79
C ALA A 96 -18.43 0.92 -8.78
N THR A 97 -19.64 0.69 -8.25
CA THR A 97 -20.86 0.56 -9.05
C THR A 97 -21.17 1.85 -9.82
N ALA A 98 -21.02 3.00 -9.17
CA ALA A 98 -21.22 4.31 -9.78
C ALA A 98 -20.10 4.72 -10.76
N LYS A 99 -19.01 3.95 -10.82
CA LYS A 99 -17.79 4.27 -11.57
C LYS A 99 -17.18 5.62 -11.17
N ASP A 100 -17.36 6.03 -9.91
CA ASP A 100 -16.71 7.20 -9.34
C ASP A 100 -15.27 6.84 -8.95
N GLN A 101 -14.36 6.92 -9.91
CA GLN A 101 -12.97 6.51 -9.73
C GLN A 101 -12.22 7.35 -8.70
N ALA A 102 -12.59 8.62 -8.50
CA ALA A 102 -11.91 9.47 -7.52
C ALA A 102 -12.16 8.96 -6.11
N VAL A 103 -13.43 8.70 -5.77
CA VAL A 103 -13.82 8.15 -4.47
C VAL A 103 -13.38 6.70 -4.35
N PHE A 104 -13.60 5.88 -5.39
CA PHE A 104 -13.28 4.45 -5.39
C PHE A 104 -11.81 4.19 -5.13
N ASN A 105 -10.90 4.95 -5.74
CA ASN A 105 -9.48 4.76 -5.54
C ASN A 105 -9.05 4.99 -4.08
N GLN A 106 -9.65 5.96 -3.38
CA GLN A 106 -9.32 6.25 -1.98
C GLN A 106 -10.01 5.28 -1.02
N ALA A 107 -11.30 5.01 -1.22
CA ALA A 107 -12.06 4.07 -0.40
C ALA A 107 -11.55 2.63 -0.55
N GLY A 108 -11.30 2.19 -1.78
CA GLY A 108 -10.76 0.87 -2.10
C GLY A 108 -9.39 0.68 -1.45
N GLN A 109 -8.46 1.62 -1.62
CA GLN A 109 -7.15 1.51 -0.97
C GLN A 109 -7.23 1.54 0.56
N ALA A 110 -8.05 2.40 1.16
CA ALA A 110 -8.26 2.40 2.61
C ALA A 110 -8.78 1.03 3.10
N TRP A 111 -9.76 0.45 2.41
CA TRP A 111 -10.32 -0.85 2.77
C TRP A 111 -9.30 -1.99 2.58
N ASN A 112 -8.60 -2.01 1.44
CA ASN A 112 -7.58 -3.02 1.12
C ASN A 112 -6.48 -3.06 2.19
N HIS A 113 -6.03 -1.88 2.65
CA HIS A 113 -4.99 -1.80 3.67
C HIS A 113 -5.49 -2.18 5.07
N ASN A 114 -6.75 -1.92 5.43
CA ASN A 114 -7.31 -2.44 6.67
C ASN A 114 -7.18 -3.97 6.72
N LEU A 115 -7.61 -4.64 5.65
CA LEU A 115 -7.53 -6.10 5.52
C LEU A 115 -6.07 -6.60 5.58
N TYR A 116 -5.15 -5.89 4.89
CA TYR A 116 -3.72 -6.20 4.81
C TYR A 116 -2.99 -6.11 6.15
N TRP A 117 -3.31 -5.14 7.01
CA TRP A 117 -2.65 -5.05 8.32
C TRP A 117 -3.18 -6.09 9.29
N GLU A 118 -4.48 -6.33 9.31
CA GLU A 118 -5.10 -7.32 10.22
C GLU A 118 -4.54 -8.73 10.04
N GLN A 119 -4.24 -9.15 8.80
CA GLN A 119 -3.70 -10.49 8.52
C GLN A 119 -2.26 -10.70 9.05
N PHE A 120 -1.58 -9.68 9.55
CA PHE A 120 -0.27 -9.81 10.18
C PHE A 120 -0.30 -9.63 11.69
N THR A 121 -1.49 -9.66 12.31
CA THR A 121 -1.63 -9.62 13.76
C THR A 121 -0.73 -10.69 14.39
N PRO A 122 0.22 -10.34 15.28
CA PRO A 122 1.16 -11.32 15.84
C PRO A 122 0.45 -12.43 16.62
N GLY A 123 0.96 -13.65 16.47
CA GLY A 123 0.37 -14.85 17.04
C GLY A 123 -0.37 -15.68 15.99
N GLY A 124 -1.14 -16.66 16.47
CA GLY A 124 -1.81 -17.64 15.60
C GLY A 124 -0.88 -18.77 15.11
N PRO A 125 -1.44 -19.77 14.42
CA PRO A 125 -0.68 -20.89 13.89
C PRO A 125 0.13 -20.47 12.66
N LYS A 126 1.28 -21.13 12.45
CA LYS A 126 2.17 -20.90 11.30
C LYS A 126 1.69 -21.55 9.99
N ALA A 127 0.66 -22.38 10.09
CA ALA A 127 0.03 -23.07 8.98
C ALA A 127 -1.49 -22.98 9.14
N PRO A 128 -2.26 -23.03 8.03
CA PRO A 128 -3.70 -23.14 8.09
C PRO A 128 -4.11 -24.43 8.83
N GLN A 129 -5.25 -24.38 9.51
CA GLN A 129 -5.79 -25.50 10.28
C GLN A 129 -7.29 -25.67 9.98
N GLY A 130 -7.84 -26.83 10.31
CA GLY A 130 -9.26 -27.13 10.18
C GLY A 130 -9.79 -26.88 8.76
N ARG A 131 -11.00 -26.30 8.67
CA ARG A 131 -11.68 -26.05 7.39
C ARG A 131 -10.83 -25.26 6.40
N LEU A 132 -10.01 -24.31 6.86
CA LEU A 132 -9.14 -23.56 5.96
C LEU A 132 -8.03 -24.44 5.36
N ALA A 133 -7.44 -25.34 6.15
CA ALA A 133 -6.44 -26.28 5.65
C ALA A 133 -7.05 -27.24 4.62
N ASP A 134 -8.25 -27.75 4.89
CA ASP A 134 -8.98 -28.64 3.98
C ASP A 134 -9.27 -27.93 2.65
N ALA A 135 -9.82 -26.70 2.70
CA ALA A 135 -10.13 -25.91 1.50
C ALA A 135 -8.87 -25.55 0.69
N ILE A 136 -7.74 -25.29 1.36
CA ILE A 136 -6.44 -25.09 0.70
C ILE A 136 -5.97 -26.38 0.04
N SER A 137 -6.10 -27.53 0.72
CA SER A 137 -5.68 -28.81 0.16
C SER A 137 -6.52 -29.19 -1.07
N GLU A 138 -7.83 -28.96 -1.02
CA GLU A 138 -8.73 -29.21 -2.15
C GLU A 138 -8.45 -28.29 -3.35
N SER A 139 -8.10 -27.02 -3.09
CA SER A 139 -7.97 -26.01 -4.16
C SER A 139 -6.55 -25.93 -4.74
N PHE A 140 -5.52 -26.16 -3.92
CA PHE A 140 -4.11 -25.97 -4.28
C PHE A 140 -3.23 -27.20 -4.01
N GLY A 141 -3.70 -28.19 -3.25
CA GLY A 141 -2.94 -29.36 -2.81
C GLY A 141 -2.38 -29.20 -1.40
N ASP A 142 -1.59 -28.14 -1.16
CA ASP A 142 -1.04 -27.80 0.15
C ASP A 142 -0.68 -26.30 0.26
N GLN A 143 -0.17 -25.89 1.44
CA GLN A 143 0.26 -24.52 1.68
C GLN A 143 1.45 -24.11 0.80
N ALA A 144 2.38 -25.02 0.48
CA ALA A 144 3.53 -24.70 -0.36
C ALA A 144 3.10 -24.40 -1.80
N ALA A 145 2.12 -25.14 -2.31
CA ALA A 145 1.49 -24.91 -3.60
C ALA A 145 0.70 -23.59 -3.61
N LEU A 146 0.01 -23.23 -2.52
CA LEU A 146 -0.61 -21.93 -2.36
C LEU A 146 0.41 -20.78 -2.38
N VAL A 147 1.55 -20.91 -1.68
CA VAL A 147 2.63 -19.91 -1.71
C VAL A 147 3.16 -19.72 -3.13
N LYS A 148 3.42 -20.83 -3.84
CA LYS A 148 3.87 -20.80 -5.24
C LYS A 148 2.84 -20.12 -6.14
N ALA A 149 1.57 -20.52 -6.04
CA ALA A 149 0.49 -19.97 -6.86
C ALA A 149 0.29 -18.47 -6.59
N THR A 150 0.41 -18.03 -5.34
CA THR A 150 0.33 -16.61 -4.95
C THR A 150 1.48 -15.81 -5.55
N THR A 151 2.70 -16.36 -5.50
CA THR A 151 3.89 -15.75 -6.11
C THR A 151 3.76 -15.64 -7.64
N ASP A 152 3.27 -16.70 -8.29
CA ASP A 152 3.02 -16.71 -9.73
C ASP A 152 1.92 -15.71 -10.13
N ALA A 153 0.87 -15.56 -9.31
CA ALA A 153 -0.18 -14.56 -9.52
C ALA A 153 0.35 -13.12 -9.36
N ALA A 154 1.21 -12.86 -8.37
CA ALA A 154 1.83 -11.57 -8.15
C ALA A 154 2.72 -11.13 -9.33
N GLY A 155 3.39 -12.08 -9.98
CA GLY A 155 4.18 -11.83 -11.20
C GLY A 155 3.33 -11.45 -12.41
N LYS A 156 2.03 -11.78 -12.42
CA LYS A 156 1.10 -11.46 -13.51
C LYS A 156 0.37 -10.12 -13.33
N VAL A 157 0.39 -9.55 -12.13
CA VAL A 157 -0.15 -8.21 -11.88
C VAL A 157 0.85 -7.18 -12.43
N PHE A 158 0.62 -6.69 -13.65
CA PHE A 158 1.46 -5.67 -14.24
C PHE A 158 1.20 -4.29 -13.61
N GLY A 159 2.26 -3.62 -13.16
CA GLY A 159 2.17 -2.35 -12.44
C GLY A 159 1.76 -2.53 -10.98
N SER A 160 0.92 -1.61 -10.51
CA SER A 160 0.40 -1.55 -9.13
C SER A 160 -0.87 -2.39 -8.97
N GLY A 161 -1.02 -3.06 -7.83
CA GLY A 161 -2.20 -3.86 -7.57
C GLY A 161 -2.04 -4.80 -6.38
N TRP A 162 -2.87 -5.84 -6.38
CA TRP A 162 -3.02 -6.77 -5.26
C TRP A 162 -3.22 -8.21 -5.75
N VAL A 163 -2.87 -9.17 -4.90
CA VAL A 163 -3.25 -10.58 -5.07
C VAL A 163 -4.11 -11.01 -3.90
N TRP A 164 -5.24 -11.64 -4.19
CA TRP A 164 -6.25 -12.01 -3.20
C TRP A 164 -6.49 -13.50 -3.20
N LEU A 165 -6.54 -14.10 -2.01
CA LEU A 165 -7.20 -15.38 -1.83
C LEU A 165 -8.68 -15.11 -1.59
N VAL A 166 -9.54 -15.71 -2.41
CA VAL A 166 -10.99 -15.47 -2.39
C VAL A 166 -11.71 -16.78 -2.14
N ALA A 167 -12.70 -16.76 -1.24
CA ALA A 167 -13.65 -17.85 -1.10
C ALA A 167 -14.81 -17.65 -2.08
N ASP A 168 -15.09 -18.68 -2.88
CA ASP A 168 -16.25 -18.73 -3.78
C ASP A 168 -16.93 -20.09 -3.66
N ALA A 169 -18.14 -20.10 -3.09
CA ALA A 169 -18.97 -21.29 -2.91
C ALA A 169 -18.22 -22.51 -2.29
N GLY A 170 -17.31 -22.25 -1.34
CA GLY A 170 -16.53 -23.29 -0.66
C GLY A 170 -15.20 -23.65 -1.34
N LYS A 171 -14.91 -23.12 -2.53
CA LYS A 171 -13.62 -23.27 -3.20
C LYS A 171 -12.76 -22.01 -3.04
N LEU A 172 -11.45 -22.20 -2.93
CA LEU A 172 -10.50 -21.09 -2.87
C LEU A 172 -9.92 -20.80 -4.25
N THR A 173 -9.81 -19.52 -4.58
CA THR A 173 -9.19 -19.04 -5.83
C THR A 173 -8.24 -17.89 -5.56
N LEU A 174 -7.27 -17.69 -6.46
CA LEU A 174 -6.38 -16.53 -6.44
C LEU A 174 -6.78 -15.55 -7.55
N VAL A 175 -6.96 -14.29 -7.19
CA VAL A 175 -7.32 -13.21 -8.12
C VAL A 175 -6.30 -12.09 -8.01
N GLY A 176 -5.76 -11.65 -9.14
CA GLY A 176 -4.96 -10.43 -9.23
C GLY A 176 -5.83 -9.25 -9.62
N THR A 177 -5.72 -8.11 -8.93
CA THR A 177 -6.43 -6.88 -9.28
C THR A 177 -5.45 -5.73 -9.47
N SER A 178 -5.86 -4.71 -10.23
CA SER A 178 -5.05 -3.52 -10.50
C SER A 178 -5.44 -2.38 -9.56
N ASN A 179 -4.44 -1.60 -9.15
CA ASN A 179 -4.58 -0.39 -8.36
C ASN A 179 -5.38 -0.61 -7.06
N ALA A 180 -6.53 0.06 -6.93
CA ALA A 180 -7.41 0.04 -5.76
C ALA A 180 -8.45 -1.09 -5.79
N ASP A 181 -8.55 -1.79 -6.91
CA ASP A 181 -9.62 -2.76 -7.12
C ASP A 181 -9.46 -3.99 -6.23
N SER A 182 -10.56 -4.61 -5.85
CA SER A 182 -10.56 -5.79 -4.99
C SER A 182 -11.82 -6.64 -5.23
N PRO A 183 -11.77 -7.96 -4.96
CA PRO A 183 -12.95 -8.83 -5.03
C PRO A 183 -14.11 -8.31 -4.18
N PHE A 184 -13.83 -7.70 -3.03
CA PHE A 184 -14.83 -7.13 -2.14
C PHE A 184 -15.70 -6.07 -2.80
N ALA A 185 -15.11 -5.20 -3.63
CA ALA A 185 -15.84 -4.18 -4.37
C ALA A 185 -16.91 -4.75 -5.30
N HIS A 186 -16.79 -6.03 -5.67
CA HIS A 186 -17.65 -6.75 -6.60
C HIS A 186 -18.43 -7.90 -5.93
N GLY A 187 -18.57 -7.86 -4.61
CA GLY A 187 -19.35 -8.85 -3.85
C GLY A 187 -18.63 -10.16 -3.56
N GLY A 188 -17.32 -10.25 -3.83
CA GLY A 188 -16.48 -11.38 -3.44
C GLY A 188 -16.04 -11.33 -1.98
N GLN A 189 -15.59 -12.47 -1.46
CA GLN A 189 -15.12 -12.63 -0.08
C GLN A 189 -13.60 -12.87 -0.06
N PRO A 190 -12.76 -11.81 -0.10
CA PRO A 190 -11.32 -11.97 0.04
C PRO A 190 -10.96 -12.35 1.49
N LEU A 191 -10.17 -13.42 1.64
CA LEU A 191 -9.70 -13.92 2.92
C LEU A 191 -8.37 -13.27 3.33
N PHE A 192 -7.48 -13.05 2.36
CA PHE A 192 -6.26 -12.26 2.51
C PHE A 192 -6.00 -11.44 1.25
N GLY A 193 -5.18 -10.41 1.37
CA GLY A 193 -4.64 -9.62 0.27
C GLY A 193 -3.15 -9.41 0.42
N ILE A 194 -2.39 -9.52 -0.66
CA ILE A 194 -0.96 -9.18 -0.69
C ILE A 194 -0.81 -7.93 -1.56
N ASP A 195 -0.32 -6.85 -0.96
CA ASP A 195 0.00 -5.61 -1.65
C ASP A 195 1.21 -5.84 -2.55
N VAL A 196 1.06 -5.62 -3.87
CA VAL A 196 2.15 -5.70 -4.84
C VAL A 196 2.42 -4.34 -5.50
N TRP A 197 1.92 -3.25 -4.92
CA TRP A 197 2.46 -1.93 -5.16
C TRP A 197 3.91 -1.87 -4.68
N GLU A 198 4.76 -1.17 -5.42
CA GLU A 198 6.20 -1.12 -5.09
C GLU A 198 6.46 -0.53 -3.70
N HIS A 199 5.63 0.41 -3.21
CA HIS A 199 5.80 0.95 -1.85
C HIS A 199 5.75 -0.10 -0.74
N ALA A 200 5.14 -1.27 -0.98
CA ALA A 200 4.99 -2.33 0.01
C ALA A 200 6.27 -3.13 0.22
N TYR A 201 7.23 -3.05 -0.72
CA TYR A 201 8.41 -3.92 -0.71
C TYR A 201 9.69 -3.28 -1.21
N TYR A 202 9.68 -2.10 -1.83
CA TYR A 202 10.86 -1.61 -2.55
C TYR A 202 12.07 -1.33 -1.64
N LEU A 203 11.82 -0.89 -0.40
CA LEU A 203 12.89 -0.65 0.57
C LEU A 203 13.56 -1.96 1.03
N ASP A 204 12.80 -3.04 1.12
CA ASP A 204 13.28 -4.33 1.63
C ASP A 204 13.76 -5.28 0.51
N TYR A 205 13.17 -5.19 -0.68
CA TYR A 205 13.35 -6.16 -1.78
C TYR A 205 13.68 -5.53 -3.14
N GLN A 206 13.56 -4.21 -3.30
CA GLN A 206 13.74 -3.51 -4.58
C GLN A 206 12.88 -4.15 -5.68
N ASN A 207 13.47 -4.62 -6.77
CA ASN A 207 12.75 -5.25 -7.89
C ASN A 207 12.29 -6.70 -7.60
N ARG A 208 12.67 -7.29 -6.46
CA ARG A 208 12.44 -8.72 -6.16
C ARG A 208 11.05 -8.97 -5.55
N ARG A 209 10.00 -8.57 -6.27
CA ARG A 209 8.59 -8.77 -5.87
C ARG A 209 8.30 -10.22 -5.49
N ALA A 210 8.81 -11.18 -6.25
CA ALA A 210 8.61 -12.60 -5.98
C ALA A 210 9.16 -13.02 -4.61
N ASP A 211 10.35 -12.53 -4.25
CA ASP A 211 10.97 -12.80 -2.94
C ASP A 211 10.14 -12.21 -1.79
N HIS A 212 9.62 -10.98 -1.97
CA HIS A 212 8.73 -10.34 -1.01
C HIS A 212 7.47 -11.18 -0.76
N VAL A 213 6.74 -11.52 -1.83
CA VAL A 213 5.46 -12.25 -1.73
C VAL A 213 5.68 -13.62 -1.09
N LYS A 214 6.72 -14.34 -1.52
CA LYS A 214 7.08 -15.63 -0.93
C LYS A 214 7.39 -15.50 0.55
N ALA A 215 8.21 -14.52 0.94
CA ALA A 215 8.59 -14.32 2.33
C ALA A 215 7.38 -13.98 3.21
N VAL A 216 6.50 -13.06 2.77
CA VAL A 216 5.27 -12.70 3.49
C VAL A 216 4.37 -13.93 3.71
N MET A 217 4.14 -14.71 2.67
CA MET A 217 3.29 -15.91 2.72
C MET A 217 3.86 -17.02 3.62
N GLU A 218 5.19 -17.13 3.72
CA GLU A 218 5.85 -18.15 4.54
C GLU A 218 5.98 -17.76 6.02
N SER A 219 6.09 -16.46 6.34
CA SER A 219 6.47 -16.03 7.69
C SER A 219 5.43 -15.18 8.44
N LEU A 220 4.63 -14.37 7.73
CA LEU A 220 3.84 -13.29 8.33
C LEU A 220 2.34 -13.53 8.38
N VAL A 221 1.77 -14.28 7.42
CA VAL A 221 0.31 -14.49 7.36
C VAL A 221 -0.18 -15.16 8.64
N ASN A 222 -1.08 -14.48 9.35
CA ASN A 222 -1.81 -15.02 10.49
C ASN A 222 -3.00 -15.85 9.98
N TRP A 223 -2.82 -17.16 9.99
CA TRP A 223 -3.83 -18.10 9.48
C TRP A 223 -5.10 -18.18 10.34
N SER A 224 -5.08 -17.75 11.61
CA SER A 224 -6.31 -17.59 12.40
C SER A 224 -7.19 -16.49 11.83
N VAL A 225 -6.61 -15.31 11.54
CA VAL A 225 -7.35 -14.19 10.95
C VAL A 225 -7.92 -14.58 9.58
N VAL A 226 -7.15 -15.29 8.76
CA VAL A 226 -7.62 -15.79 7.46
C VAL A 226 -8.75 -16.82 7.63
N SER A 227 -8.65 -17.69 8.64
CA SER A 227 -9.67 -18.71 8.94
C SER A 227 -10.97 -18.09 9.44
N ASP A 228 -10.89 -17.04 10.26
CA ASP A 228 -12.08 -16.36 10.79
C ASP A 228 -12.89 -15.71 9.66
N ARG A 229 -12.21 -15.17 8.64
CA ARG A 229 -12.85 -14.60 7.44
C ARG A 229 -13.52 -15.64 6.54
N LEU A 230 -13.09 -16.90 6.60
CA LEU A 230 -13.72 -18.00 5.86
C LEU A 230 -15.07 -18.41 6.48
N GLY A 231 -15.23 -18.22 7.79
CA GLY A 231 -16.45 -18.56 8.53
C GLY A 231 -17.42 -17.41 8.75
N ALA A 232 -17.05 -16.20 8.31
CA ALA A 232 -17.84 -14.97 8.40
C ALA A 232 -18.69 -14.69 7.16
#